data_AF-T2JHW9-F1
#
_entry.id   AF-T2JHW9-F1
#
_cell.length_a   1.000
_cell.length_b   1.000
_cell.length_c   1.000
_cell.angle_alpha   90.00
_cell.angle_beta   90.00
_cell.angle_gamma   90.00
#
_symmetry.space_group_name_H-M   'P 1'
#
loop_
_entity.id
_entity.type
_entity.pdbx_description
1 polymer ?
#
loop_
_entity_poly.entity_id
_entity_poly.type
_entity_poly.pdbx_seq_one_letter_code
_entity_poly.pdbx_strand_id
1 'polypeptide(L)' 'MYCTGKRKLINADVNGSLNIMRKAVPNAFGHGIEGVVVHPVRVIPAK' A
#
# COMPACT_ATOMS: atom_id res chain seq x y z
N MET A 1 8.47 -6.21 -11.57
CA MET A 1 9.08 -6.87 -10.38
C MET A 1 10.34 -6.09 -10.01
N TYR A 2 10.53 -5.69 -8.76
CA TYR A 2 11.67 -4.89 -8.31
C TYR A 2 12.60 -5.72 -7.43
N CYS A 3 13.91 -5.61 -7.61
CA CYS A 3 14.91 -6.28 -6.78
C CYS A 3 15.43 -5.31 -5.71
N THR A 4 15.22 -5.65 -4.45
CA THR A 4 15.74 -4.88 -3.31
C THR A 4 17.27 -5.03 -3.19
N GLY A 5 17.92 -4.14 -2.45
CA GLY A 5 19.35 -4.26 -2.13
C GLY A 5 19.72 -5.57 -1.39
N LYS A 6 18.73 -6.27 -0.81
CA LYS A 6 18.90 -7.60 -0.18
C LYS A 6 18.60 -8.76 -1.13
N ARG A 7 18.60 -8.55 -2.45
CA ARG A 7 18.31 -9.54 -3.51
C ARG A 7 16.93 -10.21 -3.41
N LYS A 8 15.96 -9.55 -2.76
CA LYS A 8 14.57 -10.01 -2.74
C LYS A 8 13.78 -9.37 -3.87
N LEU A 9 13.08 -10.20 -4.64
CA LEU A 9 12.10 -9.75 -5.62
C LEU A 9 10.79 -9.38 -4.92
N ILE A 10 10.34 -8.16 -5.13
CA ILE A 10 9.07 -7.66 -4.60
C ILE A 10 8.24 -7.04 -5.72
N ASN A 11 6.93 -6.93 -5.51
CA ASN A 11 6.10 -6.17 -6.41
C ASN A 11 6.39 -4.66 -6.25
N ALA A 12 6.66 -3.97 -7.36
CA ALA A 12 7.04 -2.57 -7.36
C ALA A 12 5.91 -1.68 -6.83
N ASP A 13 4.66 -1.99 -7.21
CA ASP A 13 3.48 -1.23 -6.78
C ASP A 13 3.29 -1.31 -5.27
N VAL A 14 3.44 -2.50 -4.70
CA VAL A 14 3.37 -2.72 -3.25
C VAL A 14 4.44 -1.90 -2.51
N ASN A 15 5.65 -1.81 -3.07
CA ASN A 15 6.70 -0.96 -2.51
C ASN A 15 6.38 0.54 -2.62
N GLY A 16 5.77 0.96 -3.72
CA GLY A 16 5.28 2.33 -3.92
C GLY A 16 4.21 2.71 -2.91
N SER A 17 3.17 1.90 -2.77
CA SER A 17 2.08 2.10 -1.80
C SER A 17 2.61 2.17 -0.37
N LEU A 18 3.59 1.33 0.00
CA LEU A 18 4.21 1.37 1.32
C LEU A 18 4.99 2.66 1.59
N ASN A 19 5.72 3.19 0.59
CA ASN A 19 6.40 4.49 0.72
C ASN A 19 5.41 5.63 0.89
N ILE A 20 4.29 5.61 0.15
CA ILE A 20 3.22 6.61 0.29
C ILE A 20 2.64 6.55 1.69
N MET A 21 2.30 5.35 2.19
CA MET A 21 1.75 5.17 3.53
C MET A 21 2.69 5.71 4.61
N ARG A 22 4.00 5.41 4.53
CA ARG A 22 5.01 5.93 5.45
C ARG A 22 5.14 7.46 5.43
N LYS A 23 4.88 8.11 4.29
CA LYS A 23 4.97 9.57 4.16
C LYS A 23 3.68 10.28 4.59
N ALA A 24 2.53 9.78 4.13
CA ALA A 24 1.24 10.40 4.36
C ALA A 24 0.69 10.11 5.76
N VAL A 25 0.96 8.92 6.31
CA VAL A 25 0.50 8.48 7.62
C VAL A 25 1.66 7.81 8.37
N PRO A 26 2.64 8.58 8.89
CA PRO A 26 3.87 8.03 9.46
C PRO A 26 3.64 7.06 10.63
N ASN A 27 2.59 7.29 11.43
CA ASN A 27 2.26 6.48 12.60
C ASN A 27 1.34 5.28 12.29
N ALA A 28 1.05 5.02 11.00
CA ALA A 28 0.19 3.91 10.56
C ALA A 28 0.62 2.54 11.10
N PHE A 29 1.93 2.33 11.31
CA PHE A 29 2.49 1.07 11.79
C PHE A 29 2.85 1.10 13.29
N GLY A 30 2.66 2.23 13.97
CA GLY A 30 2.90 2.37 15.40
C GLY A 30 1.63 2.12 16.20
N HIS A 31 0.62 2.98 16.00
CA HIS A 31 -0.68 2.88 16.68
C HIS A 31 -1.73 2.13 15.85
N GLY A 32 -1.42 1.83 14.59
CA GLY A 32 -2.37 1.25 13.63
C GLY A 32 -3.14 2.33 12.86
N ILE A 33 -4.13 1.88 12.10
CA ILE A 33 -5.07 2.73 11.38
C ILE A 33 -6.43 2.60 12.07
N GLU A 34 -6.94 3.69 12.65
CA GLU A 34 -8.24 3.70 13.35
C GLU A 34 -9.43 3.57 12.39
N GLY A 35 -9.28 4.04 11.14
CA GLY A 35 -10.30 3.93 10.12
C GLY A 35 -9.79 4.29 8.72
N VAL A 36 -10.45 3.76 7.70
CA VAL A 36 -10.18 4.09 6.29
C VAL A 36 -11.44 4.65 5.64
N VAL A 37 -11.29 5.75 4.91
CA VAL A 37 -12.43 6.46 4.28
C VAL A 37 -12.96 5.70 3.07
N VAL A 38 -12.09 4.99 2.34
CA VAL A 38 -12.45 4.25 1.13
C VAL A 38 -12.07 2.79 1.29
N HIS A 39 -13.07 1.91 1.27
CA HIS A 39 -12.88 0.47 1.21
C HIS A 39 -12.94 0.04 -0.26
N PRO A 40 -11.96 -0.72 -0.76
CA PRO A 40 -12.03 -1.27 -2.11
C PRO A 40 -13.31 -2.11 -2.27
N VAL A 41 -14.14 -1.74 -3.23
CA VAL A 41 -15.32 -2.51 -3.61
C VAL A 41 -15.07 -3.16 -4.97
N ARG A 42 -15.56 -4.38 -5.14
CA ARG A 42 -15.56 -5.00 -6.47
C ARG A 42 -16.68 -4.34 -7.28
N VAL A 43 -16.31 -3.62 -8.33
CA VAL A 43 -17.23 -3.05 -9.30
C VAL A 43 -17.36 -3.96 -10.51
N ILE A 44 -18.59 -4.21 -10.94
CA ILE A 44 -18.90 -4.83 -12.24
C ILE A 44 -19.10 -3.67 -13.22
N PRO A 45 -18.36 -3.61 -14.34
CA PRO A 45 -18.55 -2.55 -15.33
C PRO A 45 -19.99 -2.55 -15.83
N ALA A 46 -20.63 -1.37 -15.86
CA ALA A 46 -21.91 -1.21 -16.54
C ALA A 46 -21.70 -1.38 -18.05
N LYS A 47 -22.70 -1.98 -18.72
CA LYS A 47 -22.68 -2.25 -20.16
C LYS A 47 -22.67 -0.97 -20.99
#